data_AF-X6HS99-F1
#
_entry.id   AF-X6HS99-F1
#
_cell.length_a   1.000
_cell.length_b   1.000
_cell.length_c   1.000
_cell.angle_alpha   90.00
_cell.angle_beta   90.00
_cell.angle_gamma   90.00
#
_symmetry.space_group_name_H-M   'P 1'
#
loop_
_entity.id
_entity.type
_entity.pdbx_description
1 polymer ?
#
loop_
_entity_poly.entity_id
_entity_poly.type
_entity_poly.pdbx_seq_one_letter_code
_entity_poly.pdbx_strand_id
1 'polypeptide(L)'
;MLTEAGLSDEAAAMAAIQTLAMIYNYHPDMKPSDMDDGNVLVSYNHPAFNVVLSDVANAHWQEIEARHQDGLATGEVLITPLGQNVFDELGKKALLGRCYMFMDAQAPKVIRIKPS
;
A
#
# COMPACT_ATOMS: atom_id res chain seq x y z
N MET A 1 0.24 4.74 8.95
CA MET A 1 -0.92 4.44 9.81
C MET A 1 -1.40 5.74 10.41
N LEU A 2 -2.71 5.95 10.43
CA LEU A 2 -3.37 7.07 11.11
C LEU A 2 -4.06 6.51 12.35
N THR A 3 -3.87 7.17 13.49
CA THR A 3 -4.43 6.77 14.78
C THR A 3 -5.34 7.87 15.33
N GLU A 4 -6.17 7.53 16.31
CA GLU A 4 -6.96 8.51 17.04
C GLU A 4 -6.07 9.56 17.72
N ALA A 5 -6.59 10.78 17.86
CA ALA A 5 -5.89 11.86 18.54
C ALA A 5 -5.87 11.65 20.06
N GLY A 6 -4.81 12.12 20.72
CA GLY A 6 -4.69 12.07 22.18
C GLY A 6 -4.24 10.72 22.78
N LEU A 7 -3.88 9.74 21.94
CA LEU A 7 -3.24 8.51 22.40
C LEU A 7 -1.82 8.78 22.90
N SER A 8 -1.39 8.00 23.90
CA SER A 8 0.04 7.91 24.23
C SER A 8 0.80 7.26 23.08
N ASP A 9 2.12 7.49 23.02
CA ASP A 9 2.97 6.88 21.98
C ASP A 9 2.86 5.34 21.98
N GLU A 10 2.79 4.71 23.15
CA GLU A 10 2.63 3.26 23.28
C GLU A 10 1.28 2.80 22.70
N ALA A 11 0.19 3.48 23.03
CA ALA A 11 -1.14 3.16 22.51
C ALA A 11 -1.24 3.41 21.00
N ALA A 12 -0.66 4.50 20.50
CA ALA A 12 -0.59 4.80 19.08
C ALA A 12 0.22 3.75 18.31
N ALA A 13 1.35 3.29 18.86
CA ALA A 13 2.14 2.20 18.29
C ALA A 13 1.33 0.90 18.19
N MET A 14 0.64 0.52 19.27
CA MET A 14 -0.22 -0.65 19.28
C MET A 14 -1.35 -0.56 18.25
N ALA A 15 -2.05 0.58 18.20
CA ALA A 15 -3.13 0.82 17.23
C ALA A 15 -2.62 0.77 15.78
N ALA A 16 -1.43 1.30 15.52
CA ALA A 16 -0.80 1.24 14.20
C ALA A 16 -0.49 -0.21 13.78
N ILE A 17 0.08 -1.02 14.68
CA ILE A 17 0.38 -2.44 14.42
C ILE A 17 -0.92 -3.23 14.20
N GLN A 18 -1.95 -2.99 15.02
CA GLN A 18 -3.26 -3.64 14.86
C GLN A 18 -3.91 -3.28 13.52
N THR A 19 -3.86 -2.00 13.12
CA THR A 19 -4.36 -1.54 11.82
C THR A 19 -3.67 -2.25 10.67
N LEU A 20 -2.34 -2.36 10.71
CA LEU A 20 -1.57 -3.08 9.70
C LEU A 20 -1.93 -4.57 9.67
N ALA A 21 -2.08 -5.21 10.84
CA ALA A 21 -2.47 -6.61 10.94
C ALA A 21 -3.86 -6.86 10.35
N MET A 22 -4.81 -5.94 10.50
CA MET A 22 -6.13 -6.03 9.86
C MET A 22 -6.03 -5.92 8.34
N ILE A 23 -5.14 -5.10 7.79
CA ILE A 23 -4.95 -5.03 6.34
C ILE A 23 -4.28 -6.30 5.82
N TYR A 24 -3.24 -6.77 6.50
CA TYR A 24 -2.43 -7.91 6.08
C TYR A 24 -3.20 -9.25 6.07
N ASN A 25 -4.07 -9.46 7.08
CA ASN A 25 -4.80 -10.73 7.23
C ASN A 25 -6.17 -10.76 6.53
N TYR A 26 -6.57 -9.68 5.88
CA TYR A 26 -7.83 -9.59 5.13
C TYR A 26 -7.56 -9.26 3.66
N HIS A 27 -8.59 -9.30 2.80
CA HIS A 27 -8.46 -8.93 1.39
C HIS A 27 -8.06 -7.44 1.29
N PRO A 28 -6.84 -7.11 0.84
CA PRO A 28 -6.35 -5.74 0.88
C PRO A 28 -6.89 -5.02 -0.35
N ASP A 29 -8.17 -4.64 -0.33
CA ASP A 29 -8.65 -3.70 -1.32
C ASP A 29 -7.83 -2.42 -1.16
N MET A 30 -7.33 -1.95 -2.29
CA MET A 30 -6.51 -0.76 -2.37
C MET A 30 -7.20 0.29 -3.23
N LYS A 31 -6.98 1.54 -2.88
CA LYS A 31 -7.47 2.71 -3.60
C LYS A 31 -6.27 3.58 -3.94
N PRO A 32 -5.71 3.43 -5.15
CA PRO A 32 -4.62 4.27 -5.58
C PRO A 32 -5.13 5.65 -6.02
N SER A 33 -4.33 6.69 -5.76
CA SER A 33 -4.57 8.04 -6.25
C SER A 33 -3.25 8.70 -6.62
N ASP A 34 -3.24 9.40 -7.75
CA ASP A 34 -2.10 10.24 -8.14
C ASP A 34 -1.89 11.39 -7.16
N MET A 35 -0.62 11.73 -6.96
CA MET A 35 -0.18 12.95 -6.29
C MET A 35 0.35 13.94 -7.33
N ASP A 36 0.35 15.24 -7.00
CA ASP A 36 0.73 16.32 -7.94
C ASP A 36 2.19 16.21 -8.44
N ASP A 37 3.05 15.50 -7.71
CA ASP A 37 4.47 15.27 -8.03
C ASP A 37 4.72 13.94 -8.79
N GLY A 38 3.65 13.25 -9.20
CA GLY A 38 3.70 11.98 -9.91
C GLY A 38 3.92 10.76 -9.01
N ASN A 39 4.05 10.95 -7.70
CA ASN A 39 3.98 9.85 -6.73
C ASN A 39 2.57 9.27 -6.70
N VAL A 40 2.45 8.06 -6.18
CA VAL A 40 1.16 7.40 -6.01
C VAL A 40 0.91 7.16 -4.53
N LEU A 41 -0.21 7.66 -4.03
CA LEU A 41 -0.73 7.32 -2.71
C LEU A 41 -1.56 6.04 -2.84
N VAL A 42 -1.20 5.01 -2.10
CA VAL A 42 -1.96 3.75 -2.03
C VAL A 42 -2.63 3.69 -0.67
N SER A 43 -3.96 3.87 -0.65
CA SER A 43 -4.77 3.78 0.57
C SER A 43 -5.46 2.43 0.67
N TYR A 44 -5.82 2.03 1.90
CA TYR A 44 -6.48 0.75 2.18
C TYR A 44 -7.87 0.95 2.79
N ASN A 45 -8.63 -0.13 2.95
CA ASN A 45 -9.93 -0.11 3.65
C ASN A 45 -9.85 0.20 5.15
N HIS A 46 -8.65 0.46 5.66
CA HIS A 46 -8.33 0.84 7.04
C HIS A 46 -7.49 2.13 7.03
N PRO A 47 -7.36 2.86 8.17
CA PRO A 47 -6.67 4.16 8.23
C PRO A 47 -5.15 4.03 8.05
N ALA A 48 -4.73 3.68 6.85
CA ALA A 48 -3.37 3.38 6.46
C ALA A 48 -3.16 3.72 4.99
N PHE A 49 -1.93 4.13 4.68
CA PHE A 49 -1.47 4.33 3.32
C PHE A 49 0.03 4.15 3.27
N ASN A 50 0.53 3.91 2.06
CA ASN A 50 1.92 4.09 1.71
C ASN A 50 2.03 4.92 0.42
N VAL A 51 3.23 5.43 0.16
CA VAL A 51 3.53 6.24 -1.02
C VAL A 51 4.52 5.49 -1.89
N VAL A 52 4.21 5.35 -3.17
CA VAL A 52 5.12 4.83 -4.19
C VAL A 52 5.78 6.02 -4.86
N LEU A 53 7.09 6.13 -4.66
CA LEU A 53 7.88 7.23 -5.20
C LEU A 53 8.05 7.07 -6.71
N SER A 54 7.77 8.14 -7.46
CA SER A 54 7.83 8.17 -8.92
C SER A 54 9.23 7.83 -9.43
N ASP A 55 10.27 8.40 -8.82
CA ASP A 55 11.66 8.12 -9.19
C ASP A 55 12.03 6.63 -9.03
N VAL A 56 11.55 5.99 -7.96
CA VAL A 56 11.76 4.55 -7.72
C VAL A 56 11.00 3.72 -8.76
N ALA A 57 9.74 4.05 -9.00
CA ALA A 57 8.93 3.36 -10.01
C ALA A 57 9.53 3.48 -11.41
N ASN A 58 10.01 4.67 -11.78
CA ASN A 58 10.62 4.94 -13.08
C ASN A 58 11.96 4.19 -13.25
N ALA A 59 12.81 4.18 -12.21
CA ALA A 59 14.09 3.48 -12.24
C ALA A 59 13.93 1.95 -12.43
N HIS A 60 12.79 1.38 -12.00
CA HIS A 60 12.52 -0.05 -12.06
C HIS A 60 11.35 -0.41 -12.99
N TRP A 61 10.95 0.51 -13.88
CA TRP A 61 9.70 0.39 -14.64
C TRP A 61 9.59 -0.90 -15.45
N GLN A 62 10.67 -1.30 -16.12
CA GLN A 62 10.68 -2.53 -16.93
C GLN A 62 10.37 -3.78 -16.10
N GLU A 63 10.87 -3.86 -14.86
CA GLU A 63 10.60 -4.98 -13.98
C GLU A 63 9.14 -4.96 -13.50
N ILE A 64 8.65 -3.79 -13.09
CA ILE A 64 7.25 -3.61 -12.67
C ILE A 64 6.32 -4.03 -13.81
N GLU A 65 6.56 -3.57 -15.03
CA GLU A 65 5.76 -3.92 -16.18
C GLU A 65 5.78 -5.42 -16.46
N ALA A 66 6.95 -6.06 -16.41
CA ALA A 66 7.07 -7.49 -16.67
C ALA A 66 6.46 -8.37 -15.57
N ARG A 67 6.40 -7.89 -14.31
CA ARG A 67 6.13 -8.73 -13.14
C ARG A 67 4.97 -8.29 -12.25
N HIS A 68 4.26 -7.20 -12.55
CA HIS A 68 3.19 -6.69 -11.69
C HIS A 68 2.11 -7.74 -11.35
N GLN A 69 1.83 -8.69 -12.24
CA GLN A 69 0.87 -9.77 -11.99
C GLN A 69 1.38 -10.83 -11.00
N ASP A 70 2.70 -10.95 -10.80
CA ASP A 70 3.28 -11.85 -9.78
C ASP A 70 2.85 -11.42 -8.37
N GLY A 71 2.45 -10.15 -8.20
CA GLY A 71 1.91 -9.63 -6.93
C GLY A 71 0.47 -10.04 -6.64
N LEU A 72 -0.19 -10.81 -7.52
CA LEU A 72 -1.53 -11.32 -7.32
C LEU A 72 -1.49 -12.71 -6.69
N ALA A 73 -2.40 -12.97 -5.74
CA ALA A 73 -2.57 -14.32 -5.21
C ALA A 73 -3.22 -15.22 -6.26
N THR A 74 -2.99 -16.53 -6.17
CA THR A 74 -3.62 -17.51 -7.07
C THR A 74 -5.15 -17.40 -7.00
N GLY A 75 -5.78 -17.06 -8.12
CA GLY A 75 -7.23 -16.87 -8.19
C GLY A 75 -7.74 -15.50 -7.73
N GLU A 76 -6.85 -14.58 -7.35
CA GLU A 76 -7.20 -13.18 -7.10
C GLU A 76 -7.65 -12.50 -8.39
N VAL A 77 -8.80 -11.83 -8.32
CA VAL A 77 -9.35 -11.05 -9.44
C VAL A 77 -9.57 -9.63 -8.96
N LEU A 78 -8.81 -8.70 -9.55
CA LEU A 78 -9.01 -7.26 -9.38
C LEU A 78 -9.73 -6.72 -10.62
N ILE A 79 -10.83 -6.02 -10.38
CA ILE A 79 -11.59 -5.34 -11.44
C ILE A 79 -11.03 -3.93 -11.60
N THR A 80 -10.53 -3.62 -12.80
CA THR A 80 -10.05 -2.28 -13.16
C THR A 80 -10.94 -1.69 -14.27
N PRO A 81 -10.81 -0.39 -14.58
CA PRO A 81 -11.46 0.20 -15.75
C PRO A 81 -11.07 -0.45 -17.09
N LEU A 82 -9.89 -1.08 -17.16
CA LEU A 82 -9.39 -1.74 -18.37
C LEU A 82 -9.78 -3.22 -18.49
N GLY A 83 -10.34 -3.80 -17.42
CA GLY A 83 -10.79 -5.19 -17.39
C GLY A 83 -10.31 -5.95 -16.16
N GLN A 84 -10.42 -7.28 -16.21
CA GLN A 84 -9.97 -8.16 -15.13
C GLN A 84 -8.45 -8.29 -15.16
N ASN A 85 -7.76 -7.91 -14.09
CA ASN A 85 -6.31 -7.99 -13.96
C ASN A 85 -5.53 -7.29 -15.11
N VAL A 86 -6.11 -6.26 -15.71
CA VAL A 86 -5.44 -5.38 -16.69
C VAL A 86 -5.17 -4.04 -16.02
N PHE A 87 -3.90 -3.63 -15.94
CA PHE A 87 -3.51 -2.47 -15.15
C PHE A 87 -2.87 -1.40 -16.04
N ASP A 88 -3.29 -0.15 -15.83
CA ASP A 88 -2.60 1.04 -16.33
C ASP A 88 -1.36 1.34 -15.45
N GLU A 89 -0.70 2.48 -15.70
CA GLU A 89 0.49 2.82 -14.94
C GLU A 89 0.21 3.04 -13.44
N LEU A 90 -0.92 3.68 -13.13
CA LEU A 90 -1.37 3.89 -11.75
C LEU A 90 -1.60 2.55 -11.04
N GLY A 91 -2.29 1.62 -11.70
CA GLY A 91 -2.55 0.27 -11.18
C GLY A 91 -1.26 -0.54 -10.98
N LYS A 92 -0.31 -0.47 -11.92
CA LYS A 92 1.00 -1.13 -11.80
C LYS A 92 1.80 -0.57 -10.60
N LYS A 93 1.83 0.76 -10.44
CA LYS A 93 2.45 1.41 -9.26
C LYS A 93 1.71 1.02 -7.97
N ALA A 94 0.39 0.92 -7.99
CA ALA A 94 -0.41 0.51 -6.84
C ALA A 94 -0.08 -0.92 -6.38
N LEU A 95 0.08 -1.86 -7.33
CA LEU A 95 0.49 -3.23 -7.04
C LEU A 95 1.89 -3.27 -6.40
N LEU A 96 2.83 -2.47 -6.88
CA LEU A 96 4.14 -2.30 -6.22
C LEU A 96 3.98 -1.82 -4.77
N GLY A 97 3.14 -0.79 -4.55
CA GLY A 97 2.84 -0.28 -3.23
C GLY A 97 2.26 -1.34 -2.29
N ARG A 98 1.33 -2.17 -2.79
CA ARG A 98 0.78 -3.32 -2.06
C ARG A 98 1.86 -4.35 -1.71
N CYS A 99 2.79 -4.65 -2.63
CA CYS A 99 3.92 -5.53 -2.34
C CYS A 99 4.81 -4.98 -1.21
N TYR A 100 5.13 -3.68 -1.21
CA TYR A 100 5.88 -3.06 -0.11
C TYR A 100 5.15 -3.20 1.23
N MET A 101 3.85 -2.91 1.27
CA MET A 101 3.06 -3.06 2.49
C MET A 101 3.08 -4.50 3.01
N PHE A 102 2.93 -5.50 2.14
CA PHE A 102 3.00 -6.91 2.53
C PHE A 102 4.36 -7.31 3.07
N MET A 103 5.46 -6.81 2.50
CA MET A 103 6.81 -7.08 3.01
C MET A 103 7.01 -6.44 4.39
N ASP A 104 6.58 -5.20 4.57
CA ASP A 104 6.69 -4.48 5.84
C ASP A 104 5.82 -5.11 6.95
N ALA A 105 4.66 -5.66 6.58
CA ALA A 105 3.72 -6.28 7.53
C ALA A 105 4.22 -7.58 8.15
N GLN A 106 5.20 -8.27 7.56
CA GLN A 106 5.73 -9.53 8.10
C GLN A 106 6.50 -9.34 9.42
N ALA A 107 7.11 -8.17 9.62
CA ALA A 107 7.87 -7.84 10.84
C ALA A 107 7.80 -6.33 11.11
N PRO A 108 6.62 -5.79 11.46
CA PRO A 108 6.39 -4.36 11.47
C PRO A 108 7.14 -3.67 12.60
N LYS A 109 7.67 -2.48 12.30
CA LYS A 109 8.40 -1.63 13.25
C LYS A 109 7.86 -0.20 13.21
N VAL A 110 7.44 0.30 14.37
CA VAL A 110 7.05 1.70 14.53
C VAL A 110 8.32 2.53 14.73
N ILE A 111 8.71 3.29 13.70
CA ILE A 111 9.95 4.09 13.72
C ILE A 111 9.76 5.50 14.26
N ARG A 112 8.53 6.03 14.19
CA ARG A 112 8.20 7.41 14.57
C ARG A 112 6.71 7.56 14.79
N ILE A 113 6.35 8.27 15.84
CA ILE A 113 5.01 8.79 16.06
C ILE A 113 5.08 10.30 15.93
N LYS A 114 4.11 10.87 15.23
CA LYS A 114 3.95 12.32 15.12
C LYS A 114 2.61 12.67 15.77
N PRO A 115 2.56 13.70 16.62
CA PRO A 115 1.29 14.21 17.12
C PRO A 115 0.45 14.70 15.92
N SER A 116 -0.85 14.44 16.00
CA SER A 116 -1.86 14.92 15.05
C SER A 116 -2.15 16.42 15.21
#